data_AF-A0A8T4P4D2-F1
#
_entry.id   AF-A0A8T4P4D2-F1
#
_cell.length_a   1.000
_cell.length_b   1.000
_cell.length_c   1.000
_cell.angle_alpha   90.00
_cell.angle_beta   90.00
_cell.angle_gamma   90.00
#
_symmetry.space_group_name_H-M   'P 1'
#
loop_
_entity.id
_entity.type
_entity.pdbx_description
1 polymer ?
#
loop_
_entity_poly.entity_id
_entity_poly.type
_entity_poly.pdbx_seq_one_letter_code
_entity_poly.pdbx_strand_id
1 'polypeptide(L)'
;MKTAIITGITGQDGAYLAKFLLEKGYKVYGTYRRLSTPNFWRLQYLDILEKIGLTSFDLSDQSSMISMIKEIQPDEVYNLAAQSFVGASFEQPITTGEITGIGVTKLIDTIKSLSPRTKFYQASSSEMFGMVQQIPQDEKTAFYPRSPYAAAKLYAHWITINYREAYNLFACSGILFNHESPLRGLEFVTRKITNALARIKLELQKEVVLGNIDAKRDWGYAPDFVEVMWLMLQQKTPQDYVIATGENHTVKEFLQESFRLLNLNYEDYLKIDKRLFRPAEVEILIGDPTKAKDELLWKPKIKFKQLIKIMVDEDLKRWKDYLDGKRFPWDAPNYAEWKKTIPSEYNLDR
;
A
#
# COMPACT_ATOMS: atom_id res chain seq x y z
N MET A 1 15.96 -6.25 -23.23
CA MET A 1 15.63 -5.44 -22.03
C MET A 1 14.20 -5.80 -21.64
N LYS A 2 13.95 -6.19 -20.39
CA LYS A 2 12.59 -6.52 -19.94
C LYS A 2 11.73 -5.28 -19.81
N THR A 3 10.45 -5.39 -20.12
CA THR A 3 9.45 -4.32 -20.01
C THR A 3 8.45 -4.63 -18.90
N ALA A 4 8.26 -3.70 -17.97
CA ALA A 4 7.31 -3.85 -16.88
C ALA A 4 6.21 -2.78 -16.94
N ILE A 5 4.96 -3.17 -16.68
CA ILE A 5 3.86 -2.25 -16.40
C ILE A 5 3.56 -2.27 -14.90
N ILE A 6 3.40 -1.10 -14.30
CA ILE A 6 2.97 -0.94 -12.91
C ILE A 6 1.65 -0.17 -12.90
N THR A 7 0.55 -0.82 -12.53
CA THR A 7 -0.70 -0.11 -12.25
C THR A 7 -0.60 0.57 -10.89
N GLY A 8 -1.15 1.78 -10.75
CA GLY A 8 -1.06 2.50 -9.48
C GLY A 8 0.35 3.01 -9.18
N ILE A 9 1.14 3.32 -10.22
CA ILE A 9 2.53 3.76 -10.08
C ILE A 9 2.68 5.02 -9.20
N THR A 10 1.65 5.85 -9.14
CA THR A 10 1.61 7.08 -8.34
C THR A 10 1.46 6.83 -6.83
N GLY A 11 1.23 5.58 -6.41
CA GLY A 11 1.18 5.14 -5.03
C GLY A 11 2.56 4.94 -4.40
N GLN A 12 2.58 4.58 -3.11
CA GLN A 12 3.83 4.30 -2.37
C GLN A 12 4.63 3.18 -3.06
N ASP A 13 4.02 2.02 -3.20
CA ASP A 13 4.73 0.82 -3.64
C ASP A 13 5.06 0.91 -5.12
N GLY A 14 4.16 1.47 -5.92
CA GLY A 14 4.39 1.72 -7.34
C GLY A 14 5.62 2.61 -7.60
N ALA A 15 5.81 3.66 -6.81
CA ALA A 15 6.97 4.55 -6.94
C ALA A 15 8.28 3.84 -6.57
N TYR A 16 8.31 3.09 -5.47
CA TYR A 16 9.50 2.33 -5.08
C TYR A 16 9.80 1.17 -6.02
N LEU A 17 8.78 0.43 -6.46
CA LEU A 17 8.95 -0.66 -7.42
C LEU A 17 9.46 -0.13 -8.75
N ALA A 18 8.94 1.01 -9.23
CA ALA A 18 9.43 1.64 -10.45
C ALA A 18 10.92 1.98 -10.36
N LYS A 19 11.34 2.61 -9.25
CA LYS A 19 12.76 2.89 -8.99
C LYS A 19 13.60 1.61 -8.98
N PHE A 20 13.14 0.60 -8.24
CA PHE A 20 13.83 -0.69 -8.12
C PHE A 20 13.99 -1.38 -9.49
N LEU A 21 12.96 -1.40 -10.33
CA LEU A 21 13.01 -2.02 -11.64
C LEU A 21 13.91 -1.25 -12.62
N LEU A 22 13.91 0.09 -12.56
CA LEU A 22 14.86 0.91 -13.33
C LEU A 22 16.32 0.57 -12.98
N GLU A 23 16.62 0.42 -11.69
CA GLU A 23 17.95 -0.01 -11.21
C GLU A 23 18.32 -1.44 -11.67
N LYS A 24 17.31 -2.29 -11.93
CA LYS A 24 17.49 -3.62 -12.54
C LYS A 24 17.60 -3.58 -14.07
N GLY A 25 17.57 -2.40 -14.70
CA GLY A 25 17.66 -2.24 -16.15
C GLY A 25 16.37 -2.57 -16.90
N TYR A 26 15.21 -2.45 -16.27
CA TYR A 26 13.91 -2.60 -16.95
C TYR A 26 13.52 -1.33 -17.69
N LYS A 27 12.75 -1.50 -18.76
CA LYS A 27 11.90 -0.44 -19.31
C LYS A 27 10.61 -0.39 -18.51
N VAL A 28 10.40 0.67 -17.75
CA VAL A 28 9.23 0.78 -16.85
C VAL A 28 8.17 1.68 -17.46
N TYR A 29 6.94 1.17 -17.51
CA TYR A 29 5.73 1.91 -17.84
C TYR A 29 4.81 1.97 -16.61
N GLY A 30 4.36 3.16 -16.28
CA GLY A 30 3.45 3.41 -15.20
C GLY A 30 2.07 3.82 -15.69
N THR A 31 1.05 3.43 -14.93
CA THR A 31 -0.31 3.85 -15.23
C THR A 31 -0.83 4.86 -14.20
N TYR A 32 -1.57 5.86 -14.68
CA TYR A 32 -2.16 6.90 -13.83
C TYR A 32 -3.60 7.20 -14.24
N ARG A 33 -4.41 7.63 -13.28
CA ARG A 33 -5.76 8.13 -13.54
C ARG A 33 -5.69 9.58 -14.00
N ARG A 34 -6.45 9.93 -15.03
CA ARG A 34 -6.57 11.32 -15.49
C ARG A 34 -7.46 12.09 -14.51
N LEU A 35 -6.83 12.93 -13.70
CA LEU A 35 -7.48 13.81 -12.72
C LEU A 35 -7.31 15.28 -13.13
N SER A 36 -8.14 16.17 -12.59
CA SER A 36 -8.01 17.62 -12.81
C SER A 36 -6.67 18.17 -12.34
N THR A 37 -6.14 17.62 -11.24
CA THR A 37 -4.80 17.91 -10.74
C THR A 37 -3.94 16.65 -10.83
N PRO A 38 -2.85 16.65 -11.61
CA PRO A 38 -1.91 15.54 -11.68
C PRO A 38 -1.27 15.24 -10.32
N ASN A 39 -1.04 13.96 -10.03
CA ASN A 39 -0.42 13.52 -8.78
C ASN A 39 0.79 12.62 -9.05
N PHE A 40 1.96 13.24 -9.26
CA PHE A 40 3.21 12.56 -9.57
C PHE A 40 4.32 12.80 -8.54
N TRP A 41 3.98 13.38 -7.38
CA TRP A 41 4.98 13.87 -6.42
C TRP A 41 5.93 12.76 -5.94
N ARG A 42 5.44 11.51 -5.79
CA ARG A 42 6.29 10.37 -5.36
C ARG A 42 7.36 10.04 -6.40
N LEU A 43 7.00 10.07 -7.67
CA LEU A 43 7.91 9.80 -8.79
C LEU A 43 8.91 10.94 -8.95
N GLN A 44 8.49 12.17 -8.74
CA GLN A 44 9.36 13.35 -8.74
C GLN A 44 10.30 13.33 -7.52
N TYR A 45 9.79 12.99 -6.33
CA TYR A 45 10.58 12.89 -5.10
C TYR A 45 11.69 11.84 -5.22
N LEU A 46 11.41 10.72 -5.91
CA LEU A 46 12.40 9.67 -6.19
C LEU A 46 13.28 9.95 -7.41
N ASP A 47 13.12 11.08 -8.10
CA ASP A 47 13.83 11.43 -9.33
C ASP A 47 13.71 10.34 -10.43
N ILE A 48 12.49 9.84 -10.65
CA ILE A 48 12.22 8.80 -11.66
C ILE A 48 11.14 9.17 -12.67
N LEU A 49 10.46 10.33 -12.51
CA LEU A 49 9.35 10.71 -13.39
C LEU A 49 9.77 10.75 -14.86
N GLU A 50 10.91 11.35 -15.17
CA GLU A 50 11.44 11.48 -16.54
C GLU A 50 12.10 10.19 -17.06
N LYS A 51 12.19 9.14 -16.23
CA LYS A 51 12.86 7.87 -16.55
C LYS A 51 11.89 6.74 -16.90
N ILE A 52 10.58 7.02 -16.86
CA ILE A 52 9.51 6.04 -17.08
C ILE A 52 8.59 6.48 -18.21
N GLY A 53 7.94 5.53 -18.87
CA GLY A 53 6.77 5.82 -19.70
C GLY A 53 5.51 5.97 -18.84
N LEU A 54 4.59 6.85 -19.20
CA LEU A 54 3.30 7.00 -18.52
C LEU A 54 2.14 6.83 -19.50
N THR A 55 1.09 6.13 -19.06
CA THR A 55 -0.15 5.99 -19.83
C THR A 55 -1.38 6.17 -18.94
N SER A 56 -2.43 6.77 -19.52
CA SER A 56 -3.71 6.95 -18.83
C SER A 56 -4.43 5.61 -18.75
N PHE A 57 -4.95 5.28 -17.57
CA PHE A 57 -5.53 3.98 -17.27
C PHE A 57 -6.48 4.07 -16.08
N ASP A 58 -7.55 3.29 -16.12
CA ASP A 58 -8.41 3.08 -14.97
C ASP A 58 -8.84 1.60 -14.89
N LEU A 59 -8.86 1.03 -13.69
CA LEU A 59 -9.29 -0.36 -13.49
C LEU A 59 -10.78 -0.59 -13.83
N SER A 60 -11.57 0.48 -13.91
CA SER A 60 -12.95 0.42 -14.37
C SER A 60 -13.08 0.40 -15.91
N ASP A 61 -12.09 0.91 -16.65
CA ASP A 61 -12.12 1.08 -18.11
C ASP A 61 -11.30 0.00 -18.84
N GLN A 62 -11.99 -1.01 -19.36
CA GLN A 62 -11.37 -2.11 -20.08
C GLN A 62 -10.72 -1.70 -21.42
N SER A 63 -11.22 -0.65 -22.08
CA SER A 63 -10.64 -0.18 -23.34
C SER A 63 -9.22 0.36 -23.13
N SER A 64 -8.99 1.11 -22.05
CA SER A 64 -7.65 1.56 -21.67
C SER A 64 -6.69 0.39 -21.43
N MET A 65 -7.16 -0.70 -20.81
CA MET A 65 -6.36 -1.91 -20.57
C MET A 65 -5.94 -2.58 -21.88
N ILE A 66 -6.89 -2.74 -22.81
CA ILE A 66 -6.65 -3.37 -24.11
C ILE A 66 -5.59 -2.58 -24.89
N SER A 67 -5.75 -1.25 -25.00
CA SER A 67 -4.78 -0.40 -25.70
C SER A 67 -3.40 -0.49 -25.04
N MET A 68 -3.33 -0.35 -23.72
CA MET A 68 -2.08 -0.43 -22.96
C MET A 68 -1.33 -1.76 -23.20
N ILE A 69 -2.02 -2.90 -23.07
CA ILE A 69 -1.39 -4.21 -23.24
C ILE A 69 -0.95 -4.43 -24.70
N LYS A 70 -1.76 -4.01 -25.68
CA LYS A 70 -1.41 -4.13 -27.11
C LYS A 70 -0.17 -3.34 -27.47
N GLU A 71 -0.09 -2.09 -27.02
CA GLU A 71 1.00 -1.17 -27.38
C GLU A 71 2.31 -1.50 -26.66
N ILE A 72 2.24 -1.86 -25.37
CA ILE A 72 3.45 -2.02 -24.54
C ILE A 72 4.02 -3.44 -24.60
N GLN A 73 3.18 -4.48 -24.79
CA GLN A 73 3.59 -5.89 -24.79
C GLN A 73 4.53 -6.24 -23.61
N PRO A 74 4.06 -6.12 -22.36
CA PRO A 74 4.91 -6.25 -21.18
C PRO A 74 5.40 -7.68 -20.93
N ASP A 75 6.63 -7.81 -20.44
CA ASP A 75 7.12 -9.08 -19.87
C ASP A 75 6.50 -9.32 -18.48
N GLU A 76 6.33 -8.26 -17.69
CA GLU A 76 5.85 -8.30 -16.30
C GLU A 76 4.79 -7.21 -16.06
N VAL A 77 3.67 -7.55 -15.41
CA VAL A 77 2.64 -6.61 -14.97
C VAL A 77 2.48 -6.71 -13.45
N TYR A 78 2.62 -5.58 -12.77
CA TYR A 78 2.40 -5.45 -11.34
C TYR A 78 1.11 -4.66 -11.10
N ASN A 79 0.06 -5.35 -10.66
CA ASN A 79 -1.21 -4.72 -10.35
C ASN A 79 -1.23 -4.18 -8.91
N LEU A 80 -0.84 -2.92 -8.74
CA LEU A 80 -0.82 -2.23 -7.44
C LEU A 80 -1.94 -1.18 -7.29
N ALA A 81 -2.68 -0.88 -8.37
CA ALA A 81 -3.83 0.01 -8.32
C ALA A 81 -4.97 -0.61 -7.48
N ALA A 82 -5.56 0.21 -6.60
CA ALA A 82 -6.74 -0.14 -5.80
C ALA A 82 -7.38 1.14 -5.23
N GLN A 83 -8.63 1.03 -4.80
CA GLN A 83 -9.13 1.88 -3.72
C GLN A 83 -8.60 1.26 -2.42
N SER A 84 -7.46 1.75 -1.92
CA SER A 84 -6.69 1.07 -0.85
C SER A 84 -6.99 1.54 0.57
N PHE A 85 -7.86 2.53 0.76
CA PHE A 85 -8.18 3.05 2.08
C PHE A 85 -9.40 2.31 2.65
N VAL A 86 -9.16 1.55 3.72
CA VAL A 86 -10.19 0.71 4.37
C VAL A 86 -11.37 1.56 4.87
N GLY A 87 -11.12 2.74 5.44
CA GLY A 87 -12.18 3.62 5.92
C GLY A 87 -13.16 4.02 4.80
N ALA A 88 -12.64 4.55 3.69
CA ALA A 88 -13.46 4.92 2.53
C ALA A 88 -14.19 3.72 1.90
N SER A 89 -13.71 2.49 2.10
CA SER A 89 -14.40 1.32 1.54
C SER A 89 -15.78 1.08 2.16
N PHE A 90 -16.01 1.51 3.40
CA PHE A 90 -17.34 1.44 4.02
C PHE A 90 -18.29 2.50 3.47
N GLU A 91 -17.77 3.65 3.03
CA GLU A 91 -18.55 4.73 2.41
C GLU A 91 -18.83 4.44 0.92
N GLN A 92 -17.88 3.80 0.23
CA GLN A 92 -17.91 3.52 -1.20
C GLN A 92 -17.69 2.01 -1.48
N PRO A 93 -18.55 1.11 -0.96
CA PRO A 93 -18.34 -0.33 -1.06
C PRO A 93 -18.41 -0.84 -2.50
N ILE A 94 -19.37 -0.33 -3.30
CA ILE A 94 -19.57 -0.75 -4.70
C ILE A 94 -18.34 -0.37 -5.54
N THR A 95 -17.96 0.91 -5.52
CA THR A 95 -16.77 1.39 -6.24
C THR A 95 -15.49 0.67 -5.79
N THR A 96 -15.37 0.36 -4.49
CA THR A 96 -14.25 -0.44 -3.98
C THR A 96 -14.24 -1.85 -4.58
N GLY A 97 -15.40 -2.52 -4.64
CA GLY A 97 -15.55 -3.84 -5.24
C GLY A 97 -15.25 -3.85 -6.75
N GLU A 98 -15.74 -2.84 -7.47
CA GLU A 98 -15.52 -2.68 -8.91
C GLU A 98 -14.04 -2.47 -9.25
N ILE A 99 -13.35 -1.57 -8.54
CA ILE A 99 -11.94 -1.24 -8.81
C ILE A 99 -11.02 -2.34 -8.26
N THR A 100 -11.16 -2.69 -6.98
CA THR A 100 -10.19 -3.52 -6.26
C THR A 100 -10.42 -5.02 -6.47
N GLY A 101 -11.66 -5.42 -6.80
CA GLY A 101 -12.04 -6.79 -7.10
C GLY A 101 -12.16 -7.02 -8.61
N ILE A 102 -13.28 -6.59 -9.21
CA ILE A 102 -13.63 -6.89 -10.62
C ILE A 102 -12.61 -6.32 -11.62
N GLY A 103 -12.01 -5.17 -11.32
CA GLY A 103 -10.95 -4.56 -12.13
C GLY A 103 -9.75 -5.49 -12.33
N VAL A 104 -9.46 -6.35 -11.35
CA VAL A 104 -8.40 -7.36 -11.45
C VAL A 104 -8.76 -8.42 -12.50
N THR A 105 -10.01 -8.90 -12.50
CA THR A 105 -10.52 -9.83 -13.53
C THR A 105 -10.38 -9.22 -14.92
N LYS A 106 -10.80 -7.96 -15.10
CA LYS A 106 -10.68 -7.27 -16.39
C LYS A 106 -9.23 -7.22 -16.87
N LEU A 107 -8.30 -6.89 -15.97
CA LEU A 107 -6.88 -6.79 -16.31
C LEU A 107 -6.25 -8.14 -16.64
N ILE A 108 -6.43 -9.15 -15.77
CA ILE A 108 -5.81 -10.47 -15.97
C ILE A 108 -6.41 -11.21 -17.17
N ASP A 109 -7.70 -11.01 -17.47
CA ASP A 109 -8.35 -11.55 -18.66
C ASP A 109 -7.88 -10.88 -19.96
N THR A 110 -7.64 -9.56 -19.91
CA THR A 110 -7.02 -8.81 -21.00
C THR A 110 -5.60 -9.33 -21.28
N ILE A 111 -4.80 -9.57 -20.23
CA ILE A 111 -3.46 -10.16 -20.35
C ILE A 111 -3.53 -11.56 -20.94
N LYS A 112 -4.39 -12.45 -20.41
CA LYS A 112 -4.61 -13.81 -20.94
C LYS A 112 -4.90 -13.77 -22.45
N SER A 113 -5.72 -12.83 -22.89
CA SER A 113 -6.19 -12.76 -24.28
C SER A 113 -5.16 -12.15 -25.24
N LEU A 114 -4.37 -11.18 -24.78
CA LEU A 114 -3.54 -10.35 -25.66
C LEU A 114 -2.03 -10.54 -25.48
N SER A 115 -1.60 -10.98 -24.30
CA SER A 115 -0.19 -11.22 -23.97
C SER A 115 -0.05 -12.36 -22.93
N PRO A 116 -0.44 -13.60 -23.26
CA PRO A 116 -0.51 -14.71 -22.28
C PRO A 116 0.84 -15.14 -21.69
N ARG A 117 1.97 -14.64 -22.23
CA ARG A 117 3.32 -14.89 -21.68
C ARG A 117 3.73 -13.89 -20.60
N THR A 118 2.99 -12.79 -20.45
CA THR A 118 3.25 -11.79 -19.40
C THR A 118 3.11 -12.43 -18.03
N LYS A 119 4.08 -12.19 -17.16
CA LYS A 119 3.98 -12.57 -15.74
C LYS A 119 3.17 -11.52 -14.98
N PHE A 120 2.23 -11.96 -14.16
CA PHE A 120 1.31 -11.09 -13.43
C PHE A 120 1.53 -11.17 -11.92
N TYR A 121 1.68 -10.03 -11.27
CA TYR A 121 1.70 -9.89 -9.82
C TYR A 121 0.44 -9.17 -9.35
N GLN A 122 -0.31 -9.79 -8.45
CA GLN A 122 -1.44 -9.19 -7.74
C GLN A 122 -0.99 -8.72 -6.36
N ALA A 123 -1.18 -7.43 -6.07
CA ALA A 123 -1.10 -6.90 -4.71
C ALA A 123 -2.31 -7.34 -3.89
N SER A 124 -2.21 -8.50 -3.25
CA SER A 124 -3.14 -8.91 -2.18
C SER A 124 -2.73 -8.27 -0.86
N SER A 125 -3.39 -8.63 0.24
CA SER A 125 -3.18 -7.93 1.52
C SER A 125 -3.49 -8.82 2.72
N SER A 126 -2.78 -8.61 3.82
CA SER A 126 -3.10 -9.20 5.13
C SER A 126 -4.50 -8.84 5.64
N GLU A 127 -5.11 -7.73 5.17
CA GLU A 127 -6.49 -7.35 5.50
C GLU A 127 -7.52 -8.43 5.08
N MET A 128 -7.17 -9.33 4.14
CA MET A 128 -8.00 -10.49 3.79
C MET A 128 -8.18 -11.47 4.96
N PHE A 129 -7.19 -11.57 5.86
CA PHE A 129 -7.32 -12.40 7.06
C PHE A 129 -8.33 -11.83 8.05
N GLY A 130 -8.45 -10.49 8.11
CA GLY A 130 -9.43 -9.76 8.93
C GLY A 130 -9.56 -10.29 10.36
N MET A 131 -10.67 -10.97 10.69
CA MET A 131 -10.80 -11.65 11.98
C MET A 131 -9.96 -12.93 11.95
N VAL A 132 -8.72 -12.82 12.42
CA VAL A 132 -7.70 -13.86 12.25
C VAL A 132 -8.14 -15.23 12.78
N GLN A 133 -7.93 -16.28 11.97
CA GLN A 133 -8.28 -17.66 12.32
C GLN A 133 -7.08 -18.46 12.87
N GLN A 134 -5.86 -17.95 12.64
CA GLN A 134 -4.59 -18.51 13.13
C GLN A 134 -3.62 -17.36 13.43
N ILE A 135 -2.70 -17.56 14.38
CA ILE A 135 -1.64 -16.61 14.74
C ILE A 135 -0.31 -17.38 14.88
N PRO A 136 0.76 -17.00 14.16
CA PRO A 136 0.78 -16.05 13.04
C PRO A 136 0.00 -16.55 11.82
N GLN A 137 -0.37 -15.64 10.91
CA GLN A 137 -1.05 -15.98 9.66
C GLN A 137 -0.02 -16.33 8.57
N ASP A 138 -0.23 -17.44 7.89
CA ASP A 138 0.57 -17.95 6.76
C ASP A 138 -0.31 -18.09 5.49
N GLU A 139 0.23 -18.64 4.40
CA GLU A 139 -0.51 -18.85 3.14
C GLU A 139 -1.68 -19.84 3.26
N LYS A 140 -1.74 -20.64 4.33
CA LYS A 140 -2.80 -21.64 4.57
C LYS A 140 -3.89 -21.13 5.50
N THR A 141 -3.66 -20.00 6.17
CA THR A 141 -4.59 -19.44 7.13
C THR A 141 -5.89 -19.02 6.46
N ALA A 142 -7.03 -19.43 7.02
CA ALA A 142 -8.34 -19.10 6.48
C ALA A 142 -8.63 -17.59 6.52
N PHE A 143 -9.22 -17.07 5.44
CA PHE A 143 -9.60 -15.67 5.31
C PHE A 143 -10.93 -15.37 6.00
N TYR A 144 -11.00 -14.24 6.71
CA TYR A 144 -12.24 -13.71 7.30
C TYR A 144 -12.27 -12.19 7.15
N PRO A 145 -12.58 -11.65 5.95
CA PRO A 145 -12.49 -10.22 5.67
C PRO A 145 -13.47 -9.40 6.54
N ARG A 146 -13.01 -8.25 7.03
CA ARG A 146 -13.79 -7.36 7.93
C ARG A 146 -14.15 -6.01 7.32
N SER A 147 -13.98 -5.84 6.00
CA SER A 147 -14.35 -4.62 5.28
C SER A 147 -14.67 -4.89 3.81
N PRO A 148 -15.39 -3.98 3.12
CA PRO A 148 -15.57 -4.08 1.67
C PRO A 148 -14.25 -4.12 0.89
N TYR A 149 -13.22 -3.40 1.35
CA TYR A 149 -11.86 -3.49 0.81
C TYR A 149 -11.29 -4.91 0.93
N ALA A 150 -11.34 -5.51 2.12
CA ALA A 150 -10.81 -6.85 2.37
C ALA A 150 -11.55 -7.91 1.55
N ALA A 151 -12.88 -7.80 1.42
CA ALA A 151 -13.68 -8.69 0.59
C ALA A 151 -13.32 -8.56 -0.90
N ALA A 152 -13.14 -7.33 -1.40
CA ALA A 152 -12.70 -7.09 -2.78
C ALA A 152 -11.29 -7.64 -3.05
N LYS A 153 -10.35 -7.46 -2.11
CA LYS A 153 -9.00 -8.05 -2.21
C LYS A 153 -9.03 -9.58 -2.17
N LEU A 154 -9.94 -10.18 -1.38
CA LEU A 154 -10.13 -11.62 -1.35
C LEU A 154 -10.61 -12.16 -2.70
N TYR A 155 -11.56 -11.47 -3.35
CA TYR A 155 -11.95 -11.80 -4.72
C TYR A 155 -10.75 -11.69 -5.68
N ALA A 156 -9.99 -10.60 -5.62
CA ALA A 156 -8.82 -10.40 -6.47
C ALA A 156 -7.72 -11.47 -6.26
N HIS A 157 -7.53 -11.93 -5.03
CA HIS A 157 -6.64 -13.04 -4.70
C HIS A 157 -7.10 -14.33 -5.38
N TRP A 158 -8.36 -14.73 -5.17
CA TRP A 158 -8.89 -15.97 -5.72
C TRP A 158 -9.01 -15.97 -7.24
N ILE A 159 -9.36 -14.84 -7.88
CA ILE A 159 -9.38 -14.78 -9.34
C ILE A 159 -7.97 -14.91 -9.93
N THR A 160 -6.95 -14.38 -9.24
CA THR A 160 -5.54 -14.53 -9.64
C THR A 160 -5.12 -16.01 -9.58
N ILE A 161 -5.45 -16.70 -8.48
CA ILE A 161 -5.21 -18.14 -8.32
C ILE A 161 -5.94 -18.94 -9.41
N ASN A 162 -7.22 -18.63 -9.63
CA ASN A 162 -8.02 -19.33 -10.63
C ASN A 162 -7.43 -19.20 -12.04
N TYR A 163 -6.95 -18.01 -12.43
CA TYR A 163 -6.34 -17.81 -13.74
C TYR A 163 -4.98 -18.51 -13.88
N ARG A 164 -4.19 -18.58 -12.80
CA ARG A 164 -2.98 -19.41 -12.76
C ARG A 164 -3.32 -20.88 -13.03
N GLU A 165 -4.32 -21.42 -12.34
CA GLU A 165 -4.65 -22.85 -12.38
C GLU A 165 -5.42 -23.25 -13.65
N ALA A 166 -6.41 -22.46 -14.07
CA ALA A 166 -7.30 -22.79 -15.18
C ALA A 166 -6.67 -22.52 -16.55
N TYR A 167 -5.75 -21.55 -16.64
CA TYR A 167 -5.19 -21.10 -17.91
C TYR A 167 -3.66 -21.20 -17.96
N ASN A 168 -3.03 -21.75 -16.92
CA ASN A 168 -1.57 -21.87 -16.81
C ASN A 168 -0.83 -20.52 -16.95
N LEU A 169 -1.44 -19.43 -16.47
CA LEU A 169 -0.79 -18.12 -16.42
C LEU A 169 0.27 -18.09 -15.33
N PHE A 170 1.39 -17.40 -15.59
CA PHE A 170 2.32 -17.05 -14.52
C PHE A 170 1.74 -15.91 -13.68
N ALA A 171 0.91 -16.25 -12.70
CA ALA A 171 0.23 -15.27 -11.84
C ALA A 171 0.49 -15.52 -10.35
N CYS A 172 1.07 -14.53 -9.67
CA CYS A 172 1.45 -14.57 -8.27
C CYS A 172 0.57 -13.65 -7.44
N SER A 173 0.16 -14.09 -6.24
CA SER A 173 -0.48 -13.24 -5.25
C SER A 173 0.45 -12.97 -4.08
N GLY A 174 0.89 -11.71 -3.94
CA GLY A 174 1.64 -11.28 -2.76
C GLY A 174 0.69 -10.91 -1.63
N ILE A 175 0.68 -11.70 -0.55
CA ILE A 175 -0.12 -11.45 0.65
C ILE A 175 0.71 -10.57 1.60
N LEU A 176 0.81 -9.28 1.25
CA LEU A 176 1.67 -8.35 1.98
C LEU A 176 0.96 -7.84 3.25
N PHE A 177 1.68 -7.90 4.36
CA PHE A 177 1.33 -7.22 5.61
C PHE A 177 1.57 -5.72 5.49
N ASN A 178 1.22 -4.95 6.52
CA ASN A 178 1.34 -3.50 6.46
C ASN A 178 2.80 -3.11 6.22
N HIS A 179 3.04 -2.19 5.28
CA HIS A 179 4.37 -1.71 4.97
C HIS A 179 4.32 -0.22 4.68
N GLU A 180 5.24 0.48 5.30
CA GLU A 180 5.18 1.91 5.49
C GLU A 180 6.48 2.55 5.00
N SER A 181 6.45 3.85 4.80
CA SER A 181 7.60 4.62 4.36
C SER A 181 7.30 6.12 4.45
N PRO A 182 8.29 6.99 4.21
CA PRO A 182 8.04 8.41 4.00
C PRO A 182 7.20 8.73 2.75
N LEU A 183 6.84 7.77 1.91
CA LEU A 183 5.92 7.96 0.78
C LEU A 183 4.49 7.49 1.07
N ARG A 184 4.23 6.96 2.27
CA ARG A 184 2.89 6.50 2.66
C ARG A 184 1.88 7.65 2.57
N GLY A 185 0.64 7.37 2.16
CA GLY A 185 -0.43 8.38 2.14
C GLY A 185 -0.77 8.87 3.55
N LEU A 186 -1.15 10.14 3.69
CA LEU A 186 -1.47 10.76 4.98
C LEU A 186 -2.75 10.23 5.63
N GLU A 187 -3.61 9.53 4.88
CA GLU A 187 -4.80 8.89 5.45
C GLU A 187 -4.45 7.69 6.35
N PHE A 188 -3.25 7.10 6.20
CA PHE A 188 -2.82 5.94 6.96
C PHE A 188 -2.18 6.35 8.30
N VAL A 189 -2.45 5.56 9.33
CA VAL A 189 -2.18 5.90 10.74
C VAL A 189 -0.71 6.26 11.02
N THR A 190 0.24 5.53 10.46
CA THR A 190 1.69 5.71 10.67
C THR A 190 2.17 7.06 10.13
N ARG A 191 1.75 7.42 8.91
CA ARG A 191 2.07 8.71 8.29
C ARG A 191 1.32 9.86 8.92
N LYS A 192 0.06 9.64 9.31
CA LYS A 192 -0.72 10.61 10.09
C LYS A 192 -0.01 10.98 11.39
N ILE A 193 0.53 10.00 12.11
CA ILE A 193 1.28 10.19 13.36
C ILE A 193 2.58 10.97 13.11
N THR A 194 3.42 10.49 12.20
CA THR A 194 4.76 11.07 11.95
C THR A 194 4.69 12.49 11.42
N ASN A 195 3.76 12.77 10.49
CA ASN A 195 3.49 14.13 10.00
C ASN A 195 2.91 15.04 11.09
N ALA A 196 1.96 14.56 11.91
CA ALA A 196 1.41 15.34 13.02
C ALA A 196 2.49 15.68 14.06
N LEU A 197 3.35 14.72 14.40
CA LEU A 197 4.46 14.91 15.33
C LEU A 197 5.45 15.95 14.81
N ALA A 198 5.84 15.89 13.53
CA ALA A 198 6.70 16.89 12.91
C ALA A 198 6.10 18.30 13.01
N ARG A 199 4.80 18.45 12.73
CA ARG A 199 4.07 19.72 12.86
C ARG A 199 3.98 20.19 14.31
N ILE A 200 3.72 19.29 15.26
CA ILE A 200 3.69 19.60 16.70
C ILE A 200 5.06 20.11 17.16
N LYS A 201 6.14 19.44 16.74
CA LYS A 201 7.51 19.86 17.10
C LYS A 201 7.87 21.25 16.58
N LEU A 202 7.25 21.66 15.47
CA LEU A 202 7.43 22.96 14.83
C LEU A 202 6.29 23.95 15.17
N GLU A 203 5.47 23.64 16.18
CA GLU A 203 4.38 24.50 16.67
C GLU A 203 3.28 24.82 15.63
N LEU A 204 3.20 24.05 14.54
CA LEU A 204 2.21 24.17 13.46
C LEU A 204 0.90 23.42 13.75
N GLN A 205 0.87 22.62 14.82
CA GLN A 205 -0.26 21.79 15.21
C GLN A 205 -0.21 21.53 16.72
N LYS A 206 -1.38 21.42 17.37
CA LYS A 206 -1.47 21.24 18.83
C LYS A 206 -1.87 19.84 19.28
N GLU A 207 -2.48 19.04 18.41
CA GLU A 207 -3.07 17.75 18.78
C GLU A 207 -2.95 16.75 17.63
N VAL A 208 -2.85 15.46 17.93
CA VAL A 208 -2.97 14.35 16.97
C VAL A 208 -4.27 13.59 17.25
N VAL A 209 -5.15 13.51 16.25
CA VAL A 209 -6.48 12.89 16.41
C VAL A 209 -6.50 11.50 15.80
N LEU A 210 -6.82 10.47 16.60
CA LEU A 210 -6.78 9.06 16.18
C LEU A 210 -8.05 8.31 16.62
N GLY A 211 -8.26 7.15 16.00
CA GLY A 211 -9.31 6.20 16.38
C GLY A 211 -8.78 5.17 17.37
N ASN A 212 -8.94 3.89 17.06
CA ASN A 212 -8.43 2.78 17.88
C ASN A 212 -6.89 2.75 17.94
N ILE A 213 -6.31 2.98 19.12
CA ILE A 213 -4.85 2.91 19.33
C ILE A 213 -4.36 1.53 19.81
N ASP A 214 -5.28 0.62 20.13
CA ASP A 214 -4.98 -0.73 20.64
C ASP A 214 -4.84 -1.76 19.50
N ALA A 215 -5.22 -1.38 18.28
CA ALA A 215 -5.05 -2.20 17.09
C ALA A 215 -3.57 -2.55 16.85
N LYS A 216 -3.28 -3.85 16.64
CA LYS A 216 -1.94 -4.40 16.42
C LYS A 216 -1.71 -4.71 14.96
N ARG A 217 -0.55 -4.32 14.43
CA ARG A 217 -0.16 -4.57 13.04
C ARG A 217 1.31 -5.00 12.96
N ASP A 218 1.61 -5.80 11.95
CA ASP A 218 2.96 -6.07 11.50
C ASP A 218 3.33 -5.04 10.43
N TRP A 219 4.28 -4.15 10.78
CA TRP A 219 4.70 -3.02 9.95
C TRP A 219 6.11 -3.21 9.40
N GLY A 220 6.22 -3.49 8.11
CA GLY A 220 7.46 -3.51 7.35
C GLY A 220 7.80 -2.20 6.64
N TYR A 221 8.91 -2.21 5.91
CA TYR A 221 9.37 -1.08 5.10
C TYR A 221 9.09 -1.32 3.62
N ALA A 222 8.38 -0.40 2.97
CA ALA A 222 7.90 -0.60 1.60
C ALA A 222 9.00 -0.95 0.57
N PRO A 223 10.20 -0.31 0.60
CA PRO A 223 11.32 -0.72 -0.26
C PRO A 223 11.77 -2.18 -0.10
N ASP A 224 11.68 -2.76 1.10
CA ASP A 224 12.00 -4.19 1.30
C ASP A 224 10.93 -5.08 0.67
N PHE A 225 9.67 -4.62 0.67
CA PHE A 225 8.53 -5.40 0.21
C PHE A 225 8.42 -5.40 -1.32
N VAL A 226 8.74 -4.30 -2.00
CA VAL A 226 8.72 -4.25 -3.48
C VAL A 226 9.76 -5.17 -4.12
N GLU A 227 10.89 -5.40 -3.44
CA GLU A 227 11.89 -6.40 -3.86
C GLU A 227 11.26 -7.80 -3.95
N VAL A 228 10.37 -8.14 -3.02
CA VAL A 228 9.69 -9.44 -3.01
C VAL A 228 8.70 -9.59 -4.15
N MET A 229 7.96 -8.53 -4.47
CA MET A 229 7.06 -8.51 -5.63
C MET A 229 7.81 -8.93 -6.90
N TRP A 230 9.01 -8.40 -7.07
CA TRP A 230 9.89 -8.77 -8.18
C TRP A 230 10.43 -10.19 -8.06
N LEU A 231 10.95 -10.60 -6.90
CA LEU A 231 11.47 -11.96 -6.66
C LEU A 231 10.44 -13.04 -6.98
N MET A 232 9.17 -12.84 -6.61
CA MET A 232 8.08 -13.76 -6.93
C MET A 232 7.95 -14.00 -8.44
N LEU A 233 8.06 -12.95 -9.25
CA LEU A 233 8.00 -13.08 -10.71
C LEU A 233 9.27 -13.68 -11.33
N GLN A 234 10.37 -13.79 -10.59
CA GLN A 234 11.60 -14.42 -11.08
C GLN A 234 11.63 -15.93 -10.87
N GLN A 235 10.68 -16.50 -10.11
CA GLN A 235 10.64 -17.93 -9.83
C GLN A 235 10.31 -18.76 -11.07
N LYS A 236 10.60 -20.06 -10.99
CA LYS A 236 10.27 -21.03 -12.06
C LYS A 236 8.77 -21.27 -12.17
N THR A 237 8.08 -21.34 -11.03
CA THR A 237 6.64 -21.57 -10.95
C THR A 237 5.97 -20.44 -10.17
N PRO A 238 4.78 -19.98 -10.62
CA PRO A 238 4.04 -18.95 -9.90
C PRO A 238 3.45 -19.51 -8.60
N GLN A 239 3.61 -18.77 -7.51
CA GLN A 239 3.03 -19.11 -6.21
C GLN A 239 2.63 -17.85 -5.43
N ASP A 240 1.93 -18.06 -4.33
CA ASP A 240 1.52 -17.03 -3.38
C ASP A 240 2.41 -17.07 -2.14
N TYR A 241 2.67 -15.90 -1.56
CA TYR A 241 3.59 -15.74 -0.42
C TYR A 241 3.07 -14.69 0.56
N VAL A 242 3.12 -15.01 1.85
CA VAL A 242 2.96 -14.08 2.96
C VAL A 242 4.26 -13.30 3.14
N ILE A 243 4.17 -11.98 3.01
CA ILE A 243 5.32 -11.08 3.17
C ILE A 243 5.06 -10.19 4.38
N ALA A 244 5.87 -10.40 5.42
CA ALA A 244 5.67 -9.80 6.74
C ALA A 244 7.01 -9.64 7.46
N THR A 245 7.03 -8.92 8.58
CA THR A 245 8.22 -8.82 9.42
C THR A 245 8.31 -9.92 10.47
N GLY A 246 7.18 -10.54 10.83
CA GLY A 246 7.06 -11.50 11.93
C GLY A 246 6.97 -10.83 13.31
N GLU A 247 6.87 -9.49 13.36
CA GLU A 247 6.76 -8.69 14.57
C GLU A 247 5.50 -7.84 14.48
N ASN A 248 4.73 -7.72 15.57
CA ASN A 248 3.59 -6.81 15.62
C ASN A 248 3.68 -5.81 16.76
N HIS A 249 3.07 -4.65 16.54
CA HIS A 249 3.01 -3.57 17.51
C HIS A 249 1.63 -2.90 17.45
N THR A 250 1.22 -2.35 18.56
CA THR A 250 0.04 -1.49 18.67
C THR A 250 0.29 -0.12 18.04
N VAL A 251 -0.79 0.55 17.63
CA VAL A 251 -0.72 1.98 17.25
C VAL A 251 -0.21 2.83 18.42
N LYS A 252 -0.52 2.45 19.66
CA LYS A 252 0.02 3.08 20.87
C LYS A 252 1.55 2.99 20.98
N GLU A 253 2.14 1.82 20.74
CA GLU A 253 3.60 1.65 20.71
C GLU A 253 4.23 2.49 19.60
N PHE A 254 3.58 2.59 18.43
CA PHE A 254 4.04 3.46 17.35
C PHE A 254 4.05 4.93 17.76
N LEU A 255 2.98 5.41 18.43
CA LEU A 255 2.92 6.76 19.01
C LEU A 255 4.05 7.00 20.02
N GLN A 256 4.19 6.10 21.00
CA GLN A 256 5.19 6.20 22.05
C GLN A 256 6.60 6.31 21.47
N GLU A 257 6.97 5.39 20.57
CA GLU A 257 8.30 5.41 19.96
C GLU A 257 8.52 6.63 19.08
N SER A 258 7.50 7.06 18.32
CA SER A 258 7.59 8.28 17.48
C SER A 258 7.86 9.52 18.34
N PHE A 259 7.04 9.76 19.37
CA PHE A 259 7.15 10.95 20.23
C PHE A 259 8.43 10.95 21.06
N ARG A 260 8.89 9.76 21.51
CA ARG A 260 10.17 9.58 22.21
C ARG A 260 11.35 10.09 21.38
N LEU A 261 11.35 9.91 20.06
CA LEU A 261 12.45 10.39 19.19
C LEU A 261 12.64 11.90 19.23
N LEU A 262 11.60 12.68 19.57
CA LEU A 262 11.65 14.14 19.65
C LEU A 262 11.55 14.69 21.08
N ASN A 263 11.70 13.80 22.08
CA ASN A 263 11.59 14.09 23.52
C ASN A 263 10.24 14.73 23.89
N LEU A 264 9.15 14.19 23.34
CA LEU A 264 7.78 14.61 23.65
C LEU A 264 7.01 13.44 24.28
N ASN A 265 5.98 13.74 25.07
CA ASN A 265 5.02 12.75 25.57
C ASN A 265 3.76 12.78 24.70
N TYR A 266 3.39 11.65 24.07
CA TYR A 266 2.23 11.61 23.17
C TYR A 266 0.90 11.92 23.87
N GLU A 267 0.81 11.66 25.18
CA GLU A 267 -0.42 11.86 25.97
C GLU A 267 -0.84 13.32 26.06
N ASP A 268 0.13 14.24 25.99
CA ASP A 268 -0.13 15.69 26.02
C ASP A 268 -0.80 16.20 24.72
N TYR A 269 -0.75 15.41 23.65
CA TYR A 269 -1.19 15.81 22.31
C TYR A 269 -2.26 14.89 21.71
N LEU A 270 -2.46 13.69 22.27
CA LEU A 270 -3.39 12.71 21.72
C LEU A 270 -4.84 13.08 22.01
N LYS A 271 -5.68 13.00 20.97
CA LYS A 271 -7.14 13.02 21.10
C LYS A 271 -7.75 11.82 20.40
N ILE A 272 -8.62 11.10 21.10
CA ILE A 272 -9.38 9.99 20.53
C ILE A 272 -10.70 10.51 19.95
N ASP A 273 -11.01 10.13 18.72
CA ASP A 273 -12.26 10.45 18.04
C ASP A 273 -12.95 9.17 17.56
N LYS A 274 -14.16 8.92 18.09
CA LYS A 274 -14.96 7.71 17.76
C LYS A 274 -15.30 7.61 16.27
N ARG A 275 -15.35 8.72 15.55
CA ARG A 275 -15.63 8.74 14.10
C ARG A 275 -14.51 8.11 13.27
N LEU A 276 -13.32 7.91 13.85
CA LEU A 276 -12.19 7.24 13.20
C LEU A 276 -12.17 5.73 13.45
N PHE A 277 -13.12 5.20 14.23
CA PHE A 277 -13.28 3.77 14.41
C PHE A 277 -13.98 3.17 13.20
N ARG A 278 -13.61 1.94 12.85
CA ARG A 278 -14.22 1.21 11.74
C ARG A 278 -15.46 0.46 12.22
N PRO A 279 -16.51 0.29 11.38
CA PRO A 279 -17.66 -0.53 11.72
C PRO A 279 -17.31 -1.97 12.10
N ALA A 280 -16.29 -2.54 11.46
CA ALA A 280 -15.70 -3.82 11.84
C ALA A 280 -14.18 -3.66 11.85
N GLU A 281 -13.60 -3.72 13.04
CA GLU A 281 -12.16 -3.57 13.24
C GLU A 281 -11.43 -4.91 13.01
N VAL A 282 -10.16 -4.78 12.63
CA VAL A 282 -9.17 -5.87 12.65
C VAL A 282 -8.26 -5.63 13.85
N GLU A 283 -8.35 -6.48 14.86
CA GLU A 283 -7.65 -6.27 16.14
C GLU A 283 -6.15 -6.54 16.03
N ILE A 284 -5.76 -7.60 15.32
CA ILE A 284 -4.38 -8.07 15.25
C ILE A 284 -4.08 -8.62 13.86
N LEU A 285 -2.89 -8.29 13.35
CA LEU A 285 -2.28 -8.91 12.17
C LEU A 285 -0.80 -9.16 12.47
N ILE A 286 -0.34 -10.38 12.25
CA ILE A 286 1.06 -10.81 12.35
C ILE A 286 1.32 -11.97 11.40
N GLY A 287 2.21 -11.77 10.44
CA GLY A 287 2.46 -12.74 9.38
C GLY A 287 3.60 -13.69 9.70
N ASP A 288 3.52 -14.90 9.14
CA ASP A 288 4.62 -15.86 9.09
C ASP A 288 5.26 -15.84 7.68
N PRO A 289 6.41 -15.18 7.50
CA PRO A 289 7.08 -15.11 6.21
C PRO A 289 8.02 -16.30 5.96
N THR A 290 7.88 -17.44 6.66
CA THR A 290 8.80 -18.59 6.56
C THR A 290 8.93 -19.07 5.11
N LYS A 291 7.82 -19.18 4.37
CA LYS A 291 7.86 -19.59 2.96
C LYS A 291 8.66 -18.62 2.09
N ALA A 292 8.46 -17.31 2.26
CA ALA A 292 9.22 -16.29 1.54
C ALA A 292 10.72 -16.32 1.90
N LYS A 293 11.05 -16.61 3.15
CA LYS A 293 12.43 -16.79 3.60
C LYS A 293 13.09 -18.01 2.97
N ASP A 294 12.39 -19.13 2.93
CA ASP A 294 12.97 -20.40 2.50
C ASP A 294 13.05 -20.50 0.96
N GLU A 295 12.02 -20.02 0.25
CA GLU A 295 11.94 -20.14 -1.22
C GLU A 295 12.46 -18.90 -1.96
N LEU A 296 12.23 -17.69 -1.44
CA LEU A 296 12.68 -16.44 -2.08
C LEU A 296 13.99 -15.90 -1.48
N LEU A 297 14.51 -16.54 -0.42
CA LEU A 297 15.69 -16.11 0.33
C LEU A 297 15.57 -14.66 0.85
N TRP A 298 14.35 -14.23 1.12
CA TRP A 298 14.05 -12.87 1.54
C TRP A 298 13.84 -12.76 3.06
N LYS A 299 14.27 -11.65 3.64
CA LYS A 299 13.97 -11.27 5.02
C LYS A 299 13.84 -9.75 5.12
N PRO A 300 12.99 -9.22 6.01
CA PRO A 300 12.90 -7.79 6.25
C PRO A 300 14.26 -7.24 6.72
N LYS A 301 14.73 -6.14 6.13
CA LYS A 301 15.99 -5.49 6.49
C LYS A 301 15.74 -4.41 7.54
N ILE A 302 14.65 -3.66 7.39
CA ILE A 302 14.26 -2.59 8.31
C ILE A 302 13.21 -3.10 9.30
N LYS A 303 13.47 -2.88 10.59
CA LYS A 303 12.60 -3.26 11.72
C LYS A 303 11.85 -2.06 12.29
N PHE A 304 10.88 -2.32 13.16
CA PHE A 304 9.90 -1.35 13.68
C PHE A 304 10.49 0.01 14.12
N LYS A 305 11.47 0.01 15.04
CA LYS A 305 12.07 1.27 15.55
C LYS A 305 12.80 2.05 14.46
N GLN A 306 13.50 1.36 13.57
CA GLN A 306 14.22 2.01 12.47
C GLN A 306 13.25 2.58 11.42
N LEU A 307 12.16 1.86 11.12
CA LEU A 307 11.07 2.36 10.27
C LEU A 307 10.49 3.67 10.82
N ILE A 308 10.15 3.70 12.10
CA ILE A 308 9.62 4.91 12.76
C ILE A 308 10.62 6.06 12.63
N LYS A 309 11.90 5.81 12.93
CA LYS A 309 12.94 6.83 12.81
C LYS A 309 13.03 7.40 11.39
N ILE A 310 13.05 6.55 10.36
CA ILE A 310 13.08 6.97 8.95
C ILE A 310 11.90 7.89 8.63
N MET A 311 10.70 7.55 9.11
CA MET A 311 9.50 8.33 8.84
C MET A 311 9.48 9.66 9.60
N VAL A 312 9.81 9.67 10.89
CA VAL A 312 9.87 10.88 11.72
C VAL A 312 10.91 11.86 11.18
N ASP A 313 12.12 11.37 10.88
CA ASP A 313 13.22 12.21 10.39
C ASP A 313 12.83 12.89 9.06
N GLU A 314 12.23 12.14 8.13
CA GLU A 314 11.86 12.67 6.81
C GLU A 314 10.69 13.66 6.89
N ASP A 315 9.64 13.38 7.67
CA ASP A 315 8.55 14.36 7.83
C ASP A 315 9.01 15.63 8.55
N LEU A 316 9.88 15.53 9.56
CA LEU A 316 10.48 16.70 10.21
C LEU A 316 11.33 17.51 9.24
N LYS A 317 12.15 16.84 8.42
CA LYS A 317 12.96 17.49 7.39
C LYS A 317 12.09 18.23 6.38
N ARG A 318 11.03 17.60 5.87
CA ARG A 318 10.13 18.22 4.88
C ARG A 318 9.43 19.46 5.42
N TRP A 319 8.94 19.43 6.67
CA TRP A 319 8.36 20.62 7.28
C TRP A 319 9.38 21.74 7.49
N LYS A 320 10.61 21.42 7.90
CA LYS A 320 11.69 22.43 7.98
C LYS A 320 12.01 23.03 6.62
N ASP A 321 12.25 22.17 5.61
CA ASP A 321 12.52 22.60 4.24
C ASP A 321 11.39 23.49 3.69
N TYR A 322 10.13 23.16 4.00
CA TYR A 322 8.95 23.94 3.61
C TYR A 322 8.89 25.31 4.32
N LEU A 323 9.16 25.36 5.63
CA LEU A 323 9.20 26.62 6.39
C LEU A 323 10.37 27.52 5.95
N ASP A 324 11.47 26.92 5.50
CA ASP A 324 12.62 27.62 4.90
C ASP A 324 12.33 28.11 3.47
N GLY A 325 11.11 27.88 2.94
CA GLY A 325 10.69 28.31 1.61
C GLY A 325 11.22 27.44 0.46
N LYS A 326 11.82 26.28 0.75
CA LYS A 326 12.27 25.34 -0.29
C LYS A 326 11.07 24.70 -0.97
N ARG A 327 11.15 24.56 -2.30
CA ARG A 327 10.15 23.88 -3.11
C ARG A 327 10.64 22.49 -3.48
N PHE A 328 9.82 21.48 -3.18
CA PHE A 328 10.09 20.10 -3.53
C PHE A 328 8.77 19.35 -3.72
N PRO A 329 8.76 18.22 -4.45
CA PRO A 329 7.56 17.41 -4.65
C PRO A 329 7.08 16.81 -3.33
N TRP A 330 5.88 17.19 -2.89
CA TRP A 330 5.32 16.77 -1.60
C TRP A 330 3.81 16.99 -1.53
N ASP A 331 3.13 16.17 -0.73
CA ASP A 331 1.67 16.13 -0.63
C ASP A 331 1.10 16.84 0.60
N ALA A 332 1.80 16.83 1.75
CA ALA A 332 1.21 17.25 3.02
C ALA A 332 0.61 18.66 3.06
N PRO A 333 1.21 19.69 2.43
CA PRO A 333 0.62 21.03 2.40
C PRO A 333 -0.73 21.11 1.68
N ASN A 334 -1.05 20.14 0.82
CA ASN A 334 -2.28 20.12 0.04
C ASN A 334 -3.46 19.48 0.78
N TYR A 335 -3.22 18.84 1.93
CA TYR A 335 -4.29 18.25 2.74
C TYR A 335 -5.03 19.34 3.52
N ALA A 336 -6.36 19.34 3.41
CA ALA A 336 -7.21 20.16 4.27
C ALA A 336 -7.06 19.74 5.73
N GLU A 337 -7.24 20.69 6.65
CA GLU A 337 -7.33 20.35 8.08
C GLU A 337 -8.50 19.39 8.31
N TRP A 338 -8.24 18.30 9.02
CA TRP A 338 -9.22 17.23 9.26
C TRP A 338 -10.54 17.74 9.87
N LYS A 339 -10.51 18.85 10.62
CA LYS A 339 -11.71 19.48 11.21
C LYS A 339 -12.69 20.01 10.15
N LYS A 340 -12.24 20.20 8.91
CA LYS A 340 -13.05 20.71 7.79
C LYS A 340 -13.64 19.59 6.93
N THR A 341 -13.21 18.34 7.13
CA THR A 341 -13.81 17.17 6.49
C THR A 341 -14.85 16.56 7.42
N ILE A 342 -16.08 16.39 6.95
CA ILE A 342 -17.17 15.74 7.69
C ILE A 342 -17.05 14.23 7.40
N PRO A 343 -16.55 13.40 8.33
CA PRO A 343 -16.57 11.95 8.14
C PRO A 343 -18.02 11.46 8.20
N SER A 344 -18.35 10.38 7.50
CA SER A 344 -19.65 9.73 7.71
C SER A 344 -19.77 9.29 9.17
N GLU A 345 -20.83 9.71 9.86
CA GLU A 345 -21.09 9.21 11.21
C GLU A 345 -21.64 7.80 11.12
N TYR A 346 -20.86 6.83 11.58
CA TYR A 346 -21.37 5.48 11.81
C TYR A 346 -22.03 5.46 13.19
N ASN A 347 -23.35 5.24 13.22
CA ASN A 347 -24.06 4.98 14.46
C ASN A 347 -23.71 3.56 14.92
N LEU A 348 -22.55 3.43 15.57
CA LEU A 348 -22.04 2.18 16.11
C LEU A 348 -22.62 2.03 17.52
N ASP A 349 -23.80 1.43 17.63
CA ASP A 349 -24.30 0.89 18.90
C ASP A 349 -23.40 -0.30 19.30
N ARG A 350 -22.28 -0.02 19.94
CA ARG A 350 -21.37 -1.02 20.52
C ARG A 350 -20.84 -0.58 21.87
#